data_AF-A0A1J3HUW2-F1
#
_entry.id   AF-A0A1J3HUW2-F1
#
_cell.length_a   1.000
_cell.length_b   1.000
_cell.length_c   1.000
_cell.angle_alpha   90.00
_cell.angle_beta   90.00
_cell.angle_gamma   90.00
#
_symmetry.space_group_name_H-M   'P 1'
#
loop_
_entity.id
_entity.type
_entity.pdbx_description
1 polymer ?
#
loop_
_entity_poly.entity_id
_entity_poly.type
_entity_poly.pdbx_seq_one_letter_code
_entity_poly.pdbx_strand_id
1 'polypeptide(L)'
;VTTTIVVHSFPTTLDGPFNPETSPLDPNLNPVAFDLPESDPSFVQPNSEFRPEQISVSLSYSFDSIWISWVTAAGEFQIGEEDSEPLDPNSAQSIVQYGEFNARTRNKHATGYSLVYNQQYPGENGLKNYTSGIIHHV
;
A
#
# COMPACT_ATOMS: atom_id res chain seq x y z
N VAL A 1 -26.46 -15.99 -50.54
CA VAL A 1 -25.34 -15.06 -50.31
C VAL A 1 -24.47 -15.68 -49.25
N THR A 2 -23.22 -16.03 -49.57
CA THR A 2 -22.31 -16.71 -48.67
C THR A 2 -21.37 -15.68 -48.06
N THR A 3 -21.37 -15.52 -46.75
CA THR A 3 -20.46 -14.61 -46.04
C THR A 3 -19.21 -15.39 -45.62
N THR A 4 -18.06 -15.03 -46.18
CA THR A 4 -16.76 -15.56 -45.76
C THR A 4 -16.20 -14.64 -44.68
N ILE A 5 -15.98 -15.16 -43.48
CA ILE A 5 -15.25 -14.47 -42.43
C ILE A 5 -13.78 -14.84 -42.57
N VAL A 6 -12.93 -13.87 -42.87
CA VAL A 6 -11.47 -14.03 -42.84
C VAL A 6 -11.00 -13.66 -41.44
N VAL A 7 -10.53 -14.65 -40.68
CA VAL A 7 -9.86 -14.41 -39.40
C VAL A 7 -8.41 -14.05 -39.71
N HIS A 8 -8.07 -12.77 -39.62
CA HIS A 8 -6.67 -12.35 -39.60
C HIS A 8 -6.01 -12.76 -38.28
N SER A 9 -4.73 -13.10 -38.31
CA SER A 9 -3.92 -13.30 -37.11
C SER A 9 -3.89 -12.02 -36.27
N PHE A 10 -3.88 -12.15 -34.95
CA PHE A 10 -3.71 -11.01 -34.06
C PHE A 10 -2.34 -10.38 -34.31
N PRO A 11 -2.26 -9.05 -34.49
CA PRO A 11 -1.01 -8.41 -34.78
C PRO A 11 -0.14 -8.44 -33.51
N THR A 12 1.15 -8.67 -33.68
CA THR A 12 2.10 -8.82 -32.58
C THR A 12 3.21 -7.79 -32.70
N THR A 13 3.96 -7.56 -31.63
CA THR A 13 5.13 -6.67 -31.70
C THR A 13 6.24 -7.19 -32.61
N LEU A 14 6.18 -8.47 -33.03
CA LEU A 14 7.07 -9.02 -34.05
C LEU A 14 6.85 -8.37 -35.43
N ASP A 15 5.63 -7.90 -35.69
CA ASP A 15 5.22 -7.30 -36.97
C ASP A 15 5.66 -5.82 -37.09
N GLY A 16 6.32 -5.29 -36.04
CA GLY A 16 6.77 -3.90 -35.97
C GLY A 16 5.77 -2.99 -35.25
N PRO A 17 5.96 -1.66 -35.34
CA PRO A 17 5.07 -0.70 -34.71
C PRO A 17 3.67 -0.74 -35.33
N PHE A 18 2.66 -0.68 -34.47
CA PHE A 18 1.27 -0.52 -34.91
C PHE A 18 1.02 0.92 -35.37
N ASN A 19 0.03 1.09 -36.25
CA ASN A 19 -0.47 2.42 -36.57
C ASN A 19 -1.05 3.06 -35.29
N PRO A 20 -0.75 4.33 -34.99
CA PRO A 20 -1.33 5.00 -33.83
C PRO A 20 -2.86 5.06 -33.94
N GLU A 21 -3.55 4.63 -32.89
CA GLU A 21 -5.00 4.75 -32.74
C GLU A 21 -5.32 5.64 -31.54
N THR A 22 -6.34 6.49 -31.69
CA THR A 22 -6.85 7.34 -30.61
C THR A 22 -8.29 6.93 -30.32
N SER A 23 -8.53 6.41 -29.12
CA SER A 23 -9.89 6.13 -28.67
C SER A 23 -10.69 7.44 -28.54
N PRO A 24 -11.93 7.48 -29.05
CA PRO A 24 -12.77 8.67 -28.88
C PRO A 24 -13.08 8.91 -27.40
N LEU A 25 -13.24 10.19 -27.03
CA LEU A 25 -13.67 10.56 -25.68
C LEU A 25 -15.11 10.06 -25.45
N ASP A 26 -15.35 9.38 -24.33
CA ASP A 26 -16.70 9.01 -23.91
C ASP A 26 -17.47 10.29 -23.52
N PRO A 27 -18.57 10.64 -24.22
CA PRO A 27 -19.35 11.83 -23.91
C PRO A 27 -20.02 11.80 -22.53
N ASN A 28 -20.11 10.62 -21.89
CA ASN A 28 -20.70 10.45 -20.56
C ASN A 28 -19.65 10.41 -19.43
N LEU A 29 -18.36 10.57 -19.74
CA LEU A 29 -17.31 10.52 -18.74
C LEU A 29 -17.50 11.68 -17.73
N ASN A 30 -17.62 11.34 -16.46
CA ASN A 30 -17.58 12.36 -15.40
C ASN A 30 -16.14 12.90 -15.30
N PRO A 31 -15.91 14.21 -15.52
CA PRO A 31 -14.56 14.77 -15.49
C PRO A 31 -13.99 14.91 -14.07
N VAL A 32 -14.79 14.66 -13.03
CA VAL A 32 -14.41 14.86 -11.63
C VAL A 32 -14.39 13.52 -10.89
N ALA A 33 -13.24 13.20 -10.30
CA ALA A 33 -13.12 12.17 -9.29
C ALA A 33 -13.43 12.76 -7.90
N PHE A 34 -14.10 11.98 -7.06
CA PHE A 34 -14.37 12.34 -5.67
C PHE A 34 -13.56 11.44 -4.75
N ASP A 35 -12.88 12.04 -3.78
CA ASP A 35 -12.19 11.30 -2.74
C ASP A 35 -13.19 10.55 -1.85
N LEU A 36 -12.78 9.39 -1.35
CA LEU A 36 -13.56 8.67 -0.35
C LEU A 36 -13.62 9.53 0.94
N PRO A 37 -14.80 9.67 1.56
CA PRO A 37 -14.91 10.42 2.81
C PRO A 37 -14.20 9.69 3.95
N GLU A 38 -13.75 10.42 4.98
CA GLU A 38 -13.14 9.82 6.18
C GLU A 38 -14.06 8.82 6.89
N SER A 39 -15.39 8.98 6.73
CA SER A 39 -16.40 8.06 7.25
C SER A 39 -16.56 6.77 6.44
N ASP A 40 -15.78 6.58 5.37
CA ASP A 40 -15.85 5.38 4.56
C ASP A 40 -15.46 4.15 5.41
N PRO A 41 -16.24 3.04 5.37
CA PRO A 41 -15.97 1.86 6.18
C PRO A 41 -14.61 1.20 5.88
N SER A 42 -13.99 1.49 4.73
CA SER A 42 -12.65 1.02 4.40
C SER A 42 -11.53 1.66 5.24
N PHE A 43 -11.81 2.78 5.92
CA PHE A 43 -10.86 3.49 6.79
C PHE A 43 -11.02 3.17 8.28
N VAL A 44 -11.93 2.25 8.64
CA VAL A 44 -12.16 1.89 10.05
C VAL A 44 -10.93 1.21 10.65
N GLN A 45 -10.41 1.81 11.71
CA GLN A 45 -9.25 1.29 12.42
C GLN A 45 -9.61 0.08 13.31
N PRO A 46 -8.69 -0.89 13.46
CA PRO A 46 -8.86 -1.97 14.42
C PRO A 46 -8.92 -1.46 15.87
N ASN A 47 -9.71 -2.12 16.71
CA ASN A 47 -9.88 -1.78 18.13
C ASN A 47 -8.71 -2.21 19.05
N SER A 48 -7.51 -2.45 18.52
CA SER A 48 -6.37 -3.00 19.27
C SER A 48 -5.09 -2.23 18.96
N GLU A 49 -4.48 -1.71 20.03
CA GLU A 49 -3.35 -0.76 20.02
C GLU A 49 -2.15 -1.22 19.18
N PHE A 50 -1.77 -2.49 19.23
CA PHE A 50 -0.62 -3.02 18.47
C PHE A 50 -1.00 -4.06 17.42
N ARG A 51 -2.25 -4.04 16.95
CA ARG A 51 -2.64 -4.92 15.85
C ARG A 51 -2.04 -4.43 14.54
N PRO A 52 -1.34 -5.28 13.77
CA PRO A 52 -0.86 -4.91 12.44
C PRO A 52 -1.99 -4.45 11.53
N GLU A 53 -1.80 -3.31 10.89
CA GLU A 53 -2.68 -2.74 9.89
C GLU A 53 -1.88 -2.23 8.67
N GLN A 54 -2.60 -1.85 7.61
CA GLN A 54 -1.99 -1.39 6.35
C GLN A 54 -0.92 -2.37 5.84
N ILE A 55 -1.19 -3.67 5.99
CA ILE A 55 -0.25 -4.74 5.65
C ILE A 55 -0.02 -4.73 4.14
N SER A 56 1.25 -4.66 3.76
CA SER A 56 1.69 -4.63 2.38
C SER A 56 2.79 -5.67 2.14
N VAL A 57 2.73 -6.32 0.97
CA VAL A 57 3.74 -7.26 0.52
C VAL A 57 4.41 -6.68 -0.72
N SER A 58 5.74 -6.66 -0.72
CA SER A 58 6.54 -6.14 -1.83
C SER A 58 7.57 -7.17 -2.27
N LEU A 59 7.91 -7.18 -3.56
CA LEU A 59 8.97 -8.04 -4.07
C LEU A 59 10.34 -7.55 -3.61
N SER A 60 11.26 -8.48 -3.41
CA SER A 60 12.67 -8.17 -3.22
C SER A 60 13.41 -8.16 -4.57
N TYR A 61 14.73 -8.01 -4.50
CA TYR A 61 15.62 -8.10 -5.65
C TYR A 61 15.58 -9.49 -6.32
N SER A 62 15.48 -10.56 -5.52
CA SER A 62 15.41 -11.95 -5.99
C SER A 62 14.01 -12.53 -5.86
N PHE A 63 13.70 -13.50 -6.73
CA PHE A 63 12.37 -14.12 -6.80
C PHE A 63 11.98 -14.93 -5.55
N ASP A 64 12.96 -15.28 -4.72
CA ASP A 64 12.81 -16.09 -3.51
C ASP A 64 12.77 -15.24 -2.22
N SER A 65 12.67 -13.91 -2.36
CA SER A 65 12.60 -12.97 -1.24
C SER A 65 11.47 -11.96 -1.46
N ILE A 66 10.80 -11.60 -0.36
CA ILE A 66 9.76 -10.58 -0.30
C ILE A 66 9.97 -9.74 0.95
N TRP A 67 9.41 -8.54 0.93
CA TRP A 67 9.25 -7.68 2.11
C TRP A 67 7.80 -7.73 2.57
N ILE A 68 7.60 -7.82 3.88
CA ILE A 68 6.31 -7.65 4.54
C ILE A 68 6.40 -6.41 5.40
N SER A 69 5.51 -5.45 5.14
CA SER A 69 5.46 -4.17 5.83
C SER A 69 4.08 -3.96 6.44
N TRP A 70 4.03 -3.31 7.59
CA TRP A 70 2.77 -2.97 8.27
C TRP A 70 2.98 -1.81 9.23
N VAL A 71 1.89 -1.26 9.74
CA VAL A 71 1.91 -0.24 10.79
C VAL A 71 1.27 -0.82 12.06
N THR A 72 1.82 -0.51 13.22
CA THR A 72 1.15 -0.71 14.52
C THR A 72 0.92 0.64 15.20
N ALA A 73 -0.02 0.69 16.14
CA ALA A 73 -0.46 1.93 16.79
C ALA A 73 -0.80 3.04 15.78
N ALA A 74 -1.35 2.66 14.60
CA ALA A 74 -1.67 3.66 13.59
C ALA A 74 -2.87 4.51 13.97
N GLY A 75 -3.66 4.13 14.98
CA GLY A 75 -4.67 4.97 15.62
C GLY A 75 -4.11 5.97 16.64
N GLU A 76 -2.84 5.81 17.02
CA GLU A 76 -2.08 6.74 17.87
C GLU A 76 -1.29 7.76 17.02
N PHE A 77 -1.55 7.83 15.71
CA PHE A 77 -1.09 8.94 14.88
C PHE A 77 -1.65 10.26 15.40
N GLN A 78 -0.81 11.28 15.45
CA GLN A 78 -1.21 12.57 16.01
C GLN A 78 -1.20 13.60 14.88
N ILE A 79 -2.32 14.29 14.66
CA ILE A 79 -2.47 15.35 13.67
C ILE A 79 -2.75 16.68 14.38
N GLY A 80 -1.77 17.56 14.37
CA GLY A 80 -1.94 18.94 14.83
C GLY A 80 -2.03 19.12 16.34
N GLU A 81 -1.58 18.13 17.12
CA GLU A 81 -1.33 18.30 18.54
C GLU A 81 -0.08 19.19 18.73
N GLU A 82 -0.14 20.20 19.61
CA GLU A 82 0.97 21.12 19.87
C GLU A 82 2.22 20.38 20.38
N ASP A 83 2.02 19.27 21.09
CA ASP A 83 3.06 18.44 21.70
C ASP A 83 3.07 17.02 21.10
N SER A 84 3.03 16.89 19.76
CA SER A 84 3.07 15.57 19.14
C SER A 84 4.42 14.86 19.41
N GLU A 85 4.44 13.90 20.33
CA GLU A 85 5.62 13.10 20.66
C GLU A 85 5.68 11.85 19.78
N PRO A 86 6.72 11.68 18.95
CA PRO A 86 6.87 10.48 18.14
C PRO A 86 6.95 9.23 19.02
N LEU A 87 6.24 8.17 18.63
CA LEU A 87 6.33 6.87 19.30
C LEU A 87 7.78 6.34 19.26
N ASP A 88 8.20 5.60 20.29
CA ASP A 88 9.47 4.87 20.25
C ASP A 88 9.32 3.66 19.32
N PRO A 89 10.03 3.60 18.17
CA PRO A 89 9.94 2.47 17.25
C PRO A 89 10.41 1.14 17.89
N ASN A 90 11.18 1.18 18.98
CA ASN A 90 11.65 -0.01 19.68
C ASN A 90 10.64 -0.58 20.68
N SER A 91 9.52 0.12 20.90
CA SER A 91 8.45 -0.35 21.79
C SER A 91 7.69 -1.58 21.25
N ALA A 92 7.81 -1.87 19.94
CA ALA A 92 7.22 -3.03 19.28
C ALA A 92 8.23 -3.77 18.39
N GLN A 93 8.26 -5.10 18.48
CA GLN A 93 9.16 -5.93 17.66
C GLN A 93 8.57 -6.23 16.27
N SER A 94 9.40 -6.11 15.23
CA SER A 94 9.06 -6.48 13.85
C SER A 94 9.32 -7.97 13.59
N ILE A 95 8.30 -8.82 13.72
CA ILE A 95 8.42 -10.28 13.53
C ILE A 95 7.36 -10.79 12.56
N VAL A 96 7.80 -11.54 11.54
CA VAL A 96 6.91 -12.31 10.66
C VAL A 96 7.09 -13.79 10.93
N GLN A 97 6.00 -14.50 11.22
CA GLN A 97 5.97 -15.96 11.22
C GLN A 97 5.39 -16.45 9.90
N TYR A 98 6.11 -17.36 9.22
CA TYR A 98 5.73 -17.82 7.88
C TYR A 98 6.10 -19.28 7.65
N GLY A 99 5.46 -19.90 6.67
CA GLY A 99 5.68 -21.29 6.29
C GLY A 99 4.74 -21.73 5.20
N GLU A 100 5.03 -22.89 4.61
CA GLU A 100 4.13 -23.54 3.65
C GLU A 100 2.94 -24.15 4.38
N PHE A 101 1.73 -23.92 3.85
CA PHE A 101 0.51 -24.52 4.37
C PHE A 101 0.59 -26.06 4.29
N ASN A 102 0.28 -26.75 5.39
CA ASN A 102 0.36 -28.22 5.54
C ASN A 102 1.76 -28.86 5.51
N ALA A 103 2.85 -28.08 5.49
CA ALA A 103 4.18 -28.66 5.67
C ALA A 103 4.34 -29.17 7.13
N ARG A 104 4.87 -30.39 7.31
CA ARG A 104 5.17 -30.96 8.64
C ARG A 104 6.34 -30.26 9.36
N THR A 105 6.87 -29.18 8.78
CA THR A 105 8.03 -28.44 9.26
C THR A 105 7.65 -27.34 10.25
N ARG A 106 8.58 -26.97 11.14
CA ARG A 106 8.41 -25.86 12.09
C ARG A 106 8.19 -24.55 11.34
N ASN A 107 7.27 -23.73 11.84
CA ASN A 107 7.08 -22.33 11.42
C ASN A 107 8.43 -21.62 11.43
N LYS A 108 8.76 -20.93 10.32
CA LYS A 108 9.91 -20.04 10.24
C LYS A 108 9.53 -18.68 10.81
N HIS A 109 10.53 -17.93 11.24
CA HIS A 109 10.34 -16.52 11.55
C HIS A 109 11.47 -15.70 10.96
N ALA A 110 11.14 -14.46 10.61
CA ALA A 110 12.09 -13.43 10.24
C ALA A 110 11.87 -12.21 11.15
N THR A 111 12.96 -11.52 11.46
CA THR A 111 12.96 -10.29 12.25
C THR A 111 13.42 -9.15 11.36
N GLY A 112 12.78 -8.00 11.51
CA GLY A 112 13.09 -6.82 10.72
C GLY A 112 13.40 -5.62 11.60
N TYR A 113 13.15 -4.43 11.07
CA TYR A 113 13.32 -3.17 11.77
C TYR A 113 12.01 -2.37 11.78
N SER A 114 12.00 -1.30 12.56
CA SER A 114 10.88 -0.38 12.67
C SER A 114 11.37 1.07 12.67
N LEU A 115 10.48 1.98 12.29
CA LEU A 115 10.72 3.43 12.29
C LEU A 115 9.42 4.20 12.50
N VAL A 116 9.53 5.48 12.82
CA VAL A 116 8.42 6.45 12.84
C VAL A 116 8.78 7.60 11.91
N TYR A 117 7.79 8.07 11.15
CA TYR A 117 7.93 9.22 10.26
C TYR A 117 7.22 10.44 10.84
N ASN A 118 7.86 11.60 10.71
CA ASN A 118 7.35 12.88 11.18
C ASN A 118 7.28 13.88 10.03
N GLN A 119 6.16 14.58 9.92
CA GLN A 119 5.98 15.71 9.01
C GLN A 119 5.74 16.96 9.84
N GLN A 120 6.74 17.84 9.85
CA GLN A 120 6.76 19.04 10.67
C GLN A 120 6.68 20.29 9.81
N TYR A 121 5.87 21.25 10.24
CA TYR A 121 5.74 22.56 9.63
C TYR A 121 6.19 23.65 10.61
N PRO A 122 6.80 24.74 10.11
CA PRO A 122 7.06 25.91 10.94
C PRO A 122 5.77 26.47 11.53
N GLY A 123 5.79 26.80 12.83
CA GLY A 123 4.59 27.19 13.60
C GLY A 123 3.94 28.52 13.20
N GLU A 124 4.50 29.25 12.23
CA GLU A 124 4.07 30.62 11.89
C GLU A 124 2.73 30.66 11.11
N ASN A 125 2.29 29.55 10.53
CA ASN A 125 1.18 29.54 9.56
C ASN A 125 -0.05 28.71 9.99
N GLY A 126 -0.13 28.25 11.24
CA GLY A 126 -1.25 27.42 11.71
C GLY A 126 -1.33 26.03 11.05
N LEU A 127 -0.20 25.55 10.51
CA LEU A 127 -0.08 24.23 9.90
C LEU A 127 0.03 23.15 10.98
N LYS A 128 -0.62 22.01 10.74
CA LYS A 128 -0.67 20.89 11.68
C LYS A 128 0.48 19.91 11.41
N ASN A 129 1.27 19.60 12.44
CA ASN A 129 2.28 18.55 12.39
C ASN A 129 1.64 17.16 12.36
N TYR A 130 2.41 16.17 11.92
CA TYR A 130 2.02 14.76 11.91
C TYR A 130 3.16 13.87 12.39
N THR A 131 2.83 12.88 13.22
CA THR A 131 3.67 11.70 13.48
C THR A 131 2.90 10.44 13.11
N SER A 132 3.57 9.49 12.47
CA SER A 132 2.99 8.19 12.12
C SER A 132 2.90 7.25 13.31
N GLY A 133 2.14 6.16 13.15
CA GLY A 133 2.34 4.94 13.94
C GLY A 133 3.72 4.32 13.69
N ILE A 134 4.00 3.18 14.31
CA ILE A 134 5.28 2.47 14.13
C ILE A 134 5.20 1.67 12.83
N ILE A 135 6.08 2.01 11.88
CA ILE A 135 6.19 1.37 10.57
C ILE A 135 7.19 0.23 10.68
N HIS A 136 6.82 -0.97 10.26
CA HIS A 136 7.64 -2.18 10.31
C HIS A 136 8.00 -2.66 8.90
N HIS A 137 9.23 -3.14 8.72
CA HIS A 137 9.69 -3.81 7.51
C HIS A 137 10.44 -5.09 7.88
N VAL A 138 10.00 -6.24 7.36
CA VAL A 138 10.59 -7.57 7.55
C VAL A 138 10.82 -8.24 6.21
#